data_AF-C4PKZ6-F1
#
_entry.id   AF-C4PKZ6-F1
#
_cell.length_a   1.000
_cell.length_b   1.000
_cell.length_c   1.000
_cell.angle_alpha   90.00
_cell.angle_beta   90.00
_cell.angle_gamma   90.00
#
_symmetry.space_group_name_H-M   'P 1'
#
loop_
_entity.id
_entity.type
_entity.pdbx_description
1 polymer ?
#
loop_
_entity_poly.entity_id
_entity_poly.type
_entity_poly.pdbx_seq_one_letter_code
_entity_poly.pdbx_strand_id
1 'polypeptide(L)'
;VSDTVVEPYNATLSVHQLVESTDETFCIDNEALYDICFRTLKLPNPNYSDLNHLVSLTMSGVTTSLRFPGQLNSDLRKLAVNMVPFPRLHFFVPGFAPLASRTS
;
A
#
# COMPACT_ATOMS: atom_id res chain seq x y z
N VAL A 1 -14.59 0.47 -8.43
CA VAL A 1 -14.42 0.99 -9.81
C VAL A 1 -14.37 2.50 -9.72
N SER A 2 -13.43 3.16 -10.39
CA SER A 2 -13.32 4.62 -10.34
C SER A 2 -14.37 5.27 -11.24
N ASP A 3 -15.07 6.27 -10.72
CA ASP A 3 -16.11 7.00 -11.45
C ASP A 3 -15.54 8.09 -12.37
N THR A 4 -14.21 8.26 -12.40
CA THR A 4 -13.55 9.33 -13.15
C THR A 4 -12.91 8.81 -14.43
N VAL A 5 -13.42 9.25 -15.59
CA VAL A 5 -12.91 8.84 -16.92
C VAL A 5 -11.48 9.30 -17.22
N VAL A 6 -10.95 10.25 -16.43
CA VAL A 6 -9.61 10.82 -16.57
C VAL A 6 -8.55 10.14 -15.70
N GLU A 7 -8.94 9.17 -14.87
CA GLU A 7 -8.02 8.47 -13.97
C GLU A 7 -6.81 7.84 -14.68
N PRO A 8 -6.95 7.20 -15.87
CA PRO A 8 -5.78 6.64 -16.56
C PRO A 8 -4.76 7.70 -16.99
N TYR A 9 -5.22 8.90 -17.34
CA TYR A 9 -4.36 10.02 -17.71
C TYR A 9 -3.57 10.52 -16.50
N ASN A 10 -4.27 10.73 -15.38
CA ASN A 10 -3.65 11.15 -14.12
C ASN A 10 -2.65 10.11 -13.63
N ALA A 11 -3.00 8.82 -13.68
CA ALA A 11 -2.11 7.73 -13.28
C ALA A 11 -0.83 7.71 -14.13
N THR A 12 -0.94 7.80 -15.46
CA THR A 12 0.22 7.78 -16.36
C THR A 12 1.12 9.00 -16.12
N LEU A 13 0.54 10.19 -15.96
CA LEU A 13 1.28 11.42 -15.67
C LEU A 13 2.01 11.34 -14.32
N SER A 14 1.33 10.86 -13.27
CA SER A 14 1.93 10.69 -11.94
C SER A 14 3.01 9.63 -11.92
N VAL A 15 2.82 8.49 -12.59
CA VAL A 15 3.83 7.41 -12.66
C VAL A 15 5.13 7.91 -13.25
N HIS A 16 5.10 8.74 -14.30
CA HIS A 16 6.32 9.34 -14.85
C HIS A 16 7.11 10.13 -13.79
N GLN A 17 6.43 10.93 -12.98
CA GLN A 17 7.06 11.68 -11.89
C GLN A 17 7.55 10.78 -10.76
N LEU A 18 6.78 9.74 -10.39
CA LEU A 18 7.16 8.79 -9.35
C LEU A 18 8.45 8.03 -9.70
N VAL A 19 8.57 7.56 -10.95
CA VAL A 19 9.75 6.83 -11.44
C VAL A 19 11.04 7.66 -11.34
N GLU A 20 10.96 8.98 -11.47
CA GLU A 20 12.14 9.86 -11.50
C GLU A 20 12.44 10.53 -10.17
N SER A 21 11.40 10.84 -9.38
CA SER A 21 11.52 11.70 -8.19
C SER A 21 11.39 10.96 -6.86
N THR A 22 11.01 9.67 -6.86
CA THR A 22 10.86 8.91 -5.61
C THR A 22 11.89 7.78 -5.51
N ASP A 23 12.35 7.54 -4.28
CA ASP A 23 13.25 6.42 -3.98
C ASP A 23 12.47 5.12 -3.71
N GLU A 24 11.25 5.26 -3.19
CA GLU A 24 10.39 4.17 -2.73
C GLU A 24 8.92 4.54 -2.93
N THR A 25 8.15 3.70 -3.63
CA THR A 25 6.71 3.89 -3.83
C THR A 25 5.94 2.63 -3.41
N PHE A 26 4.93 2.78 -2.56
CA PHE A 26 4.02 1.69 -2.19
C PHE A 26 2.74 1.76 -3.01
N CYS A 27 2.49 0.74 -3.83
CA CYS A 27 1.31 0.65 -4.67
C CYS A 27 0.13 0.09 -3.87
N ILE A 28 -0.94 0.88 -3.74
CA ILE A 28 -2.16 0.49 -3.06
C ILE A 28 -3.30 0.52 -4.06
N ASP A 29 -3.89 -0.64 -4.31
CA ASP A 29 -5.01 -0.80 -5.24
C ASP A 29 -6.34 -0.77 -4.47
N ASN A 30 -7.16 0.25 -4.77
CA ASN A 30 -8.48 0.42 -4.19
C ASN A 30 -9.45 -0.72 -4.55
N GLU A 31 -9.33 -1.32 -5.73
CA GLU A 31 -10.20 -2.42 -6.14
C GLU A 31 -9.84 -3.70 -5.39
N ALA A 32 -8.55 -4.00 -5.25
CA ALA A 32 -8.09 -5.11 -4.42
C ALA A 32 -8.51 -4.95 -2.94
N LEU A 33 -8.41 -3.73 -2.39
CA LEU A 33 -8.88 -3.43 -1.03
C LEU A 33 -10.39 -3.62 -0.89
N TYR A 34 -11.18 -3.18 -1.88
CA TYR A 34 -12.61 -3.37 -1.89
C TYR A 34 -12.98 -4.86 -1.90
N ASP A 35 -12.31 -5.64 -2.74
CA ASP A 35 -12.48 -7.10 -2.82
C ASP A 35 -12.13 -7.79 -1.49
N ILE A 36 -11.08 -7.35 -0.79
CA ILE A 36 -10.73 -7.87 0.54
C ILE A 36 -11.84 -7.56 1.56
N CYS A 37 -12.31 -6.30 1.62
CA CYS A 37 -13.39 -5.91 2.52
C CYS A 37 -14.68 -6.70 2.27
N PHE A 38 -15.04 -6.88 1.00
CA PHE A 38 -16.27 -7.57 0.62
C PHE A 38 -16.16 -9.09 0.78
N ARG A 39 -15.13 -9.71 0.20
CA ARG A 39 -15.01 -11.18 0.13
C ARG A 39 -14.43 -11.79 1.40
N THR A 40 -13.45 -11.16 2.02
CA THR A 40 -12.73 -11.72 3.18
C THR A 40 -13.35 -11.24 4.49
N LEU A 41 -13.57 -9.93 4.64
CA LEU A 41 -14.13 -9.34 5.86
C LEU A 41 -15.67 -9.38 5.91
N LYS A 42 -16.33 -9.80 4.81
CA LYS A 42 -17.78 -9.95 4.70
C LYS A 42 -18.56 -8.66 5.01
N LEU A 43 -17.97 -7.50 4.71
CA LEU A 43 -18.65 -6.21 4.85
C LEU A 43 -19.65 -6.02 3.69
N PRO A 44 -20.95 -5.82 3.97
CA PRO A 44 -21.98 -5.79 2.92
C PRO A 44 -21.87 -4.57 2.01
N ASN A 45 -21.40 -3.42 2.54
CA ASN A 45 -21.19 -2.18 1.79
C ASN A 45 -19.88 -1.51 2.24
N PRO A 46 -18.72 -1.95 1.72
CA PRO A 46 -17.44 -1.34 2.05
C PRO A 46 -17.42 0.14 1.66
N ASN A 47 -16.99 1.00 2.59
CA ASN A 47 -16.81 2.43 2.34
C ASN A 47 -15.33 2.84 2.48
N TYR A 48 -14.97 4.07 2.09
CA TYR A 48 -13.58 4.55 2.18
C TYR A 48 -12.99 4.51 3.59
N SER A 49 -13.79 4.59 4.66
CA SER A 49 -13.31 4.43 6.03
C SER A 49 -12.80 2.99 6.28
N ASP A 50 -13.51 1.99 5.74
CA ASP A 50 -13.10 0.58 5.84
C ASP A 50 -11.82 0.32 5.06
N LEU A 51 -11.73 0.82 3.82
CA LEU A 51 -10.52 0.70 3.00
C LEU A 51 -9.33 1.40 3.66
N ASN A 52 -9.51 2.65 4.10
CA ASN A 52 -8.44 3.43 4.72
C ASN A 52 -7.97 2.83 6.05
N HIS A 53 -8.82 2.07 6.74
CA HIS A 53 -8.39 1.33 7.91
C HIS A 53 -7.49 0.15 7.57
N LEU A 54 -7.77 -0.60 6.49
CA LEU A 54 -6.84 -1.64 6.02
C LEU A 54 -5.50 -1.05 5.58
N VAL A 55 -5.54 0.09 4.90
CA VAL A 55 -4.34 0.85 4.54
C VAL A 55 -3.55 1.24 5.78
N SER A 56 -4.21 1.80 6.81
CA SER A 56 -3.51 2.24 8.02
C SER A 56 -2.88 1.07 8.79
N LEU A 57 -3.54 -0.08 8.88
CA LEU A 57 -2.95 -1.30 9.47
C LEU A 57 -1.73 -1.77 8.70
N THR A 58 -1.84 -1.84 7.37
CA THR A 58 -0.75 -2.29 6.50
C THR A 58 0.45 -1.35 6.59
N MET A 59 0.22 -0.04 6.51
CA MET A 59 1.28 0.97 6.60
C MET A 59 1.89 1.07 8.00
N SER A 60 1.10 0.83 9.04
CA SER A 60 1.63 0.67 10.41
C SER A 60 2.62 -0.51 10.45
N GLY A 61 2.29 -1.64 9.84
CA GLY A 61 3.18 -2.79 9.69
C GLY A 61 4.49 -2.43 8.99
N VAL A 62 4.40 -1.80 7.80
CA VAL A 62 5.56 -1.35 7.02
C VAL A 62 6.48 -0.43 7.83
N THR A 63 5.93 0.51 8.59
CA THR A 63 6.70 1.49 9.37
C THR A 63 7.11 1.00 10.76
N THR A 64 6.77 -0.24 11.14
CA THR A 64 7.06 -0.77 12.49
C THR A 64 8.56 -0.79 12.77
N SER A 65 9.39 -1.18 11.78
CA SER A 65 10.85 -1.22 11.91
C SER A 65 11.51 0.16 12.07
N LEU A 66 10.82 1.24 11.70
CA LEU A 66 11.26 2.62 11.88
C LEU A 66 10.86 3.17 13.26
N ARG A 67 9.73 2.70 13.80
CA ARG A 67 9.16 3.18 15.08
C ARG A 67 9.68 2.42 16.28
N PHE A 68 10.01 1.14 16.10
CA PHE A 68 10.50 0.28 17.16
C PHE A 68 11.87 -0.30 16.80
N PRO A 69 12.76 -0.47 17.78
CA PRO A 69 14.09 -0.98 17.52
C PRO A 69 14.03 -2.40 16.93
N GLY A 70 14.64 -2.57 15.76
CA GLY A 70 14.75 -3.85 15.05
C GLY A 70 16.00 -3.87 14.18
N GLN A 71 16.46 -5.06 13.79
CA GLN A 71 17.66 -5.21 12.97
C GLN A 71 17.40 -5.17 11.45
N LEU A 72 16.22 -5.62 11.03
CA LEU A 72 15.81 -5.67 9.61
C LEU A 72 15.06 -4.39 9.23
N ASN A 73 15.42 -3.77 8.09
CA ASN A 73 14.78 -2.56 7.54
C ASN A 73 14.65 -1.41 8.57
N SER A 74 15.67 -1.26 9.42
CA SER A 74 15.68 -0.32 10.55
C SER A 74 15.74 1.16 10.13
N ASP A 75 16.09 1.43 8.88
CA ASP A 75 15.97 2.75 8.25
C ASP A 75 15.41 2.59 6.83
N LEU A 76 14.91 3.69 6.24
CA LEU A 76 14.37 3.69 4.87
C LEU A 76 15.44 3.28 3.85
N ARG A 77 16.69 3.76 4.00
CA ARG A 77 17.76 3.41 3.06
C ARG A 77 18.04 1.91 3.00
N LYS A 78 17.99 1.20 4.13
CA LYS A 78 18.15 -0.25 4.20
C LYS A 78 16.98 -0.97 3.55
N LEU A 79 15.76 -0.44 3.69
CA LEU A 79 14.60 -0.98 3.01
C LEU A 79 14.80 -0.92 1.49
N ALA A 80 15.17 0.25 0.95
CA ALA A 80 15.53 0.42 -0.46
C ALA A 80 16.64 -0.54 -0.88
N VAL A 81 17.76 -0.60 -0.16
CA VAL A 81 18.91 -1.46 -0.50
C VAL A 81 18.53 -2.94 -0.56
N ASN A 82 17.65 -3.40 0.34
CA ASN A 82 17.25 -4.79 0.40
C ASN A 82 16.23 -5.18 -0.69
N MET A 83 15.37 -4.25 -1.09
CA MET A 83 14.18 -4.56 -1.90
C MET A 83 14.20 -3.95 -3.31
N VAL A 84 15.09 -3.00 -3.59
CA VAL A 84 15.20 -2.31 -4.89
C VAL A 84 16.49 -2.73 -5.61
N PRO A 85 16.44 -3.74 -6.50
CA PRO A 85 17.62 -4.18 -7.26
C PRO A 85 18.02 -3.20 -8.36
N PHE A 86 17.07 -2.39 -8.85
CA PHE A 86 17.29 -1.40 -9.91
C PHE A 86 16.57 -0.09 -9.58
N PRO A 87 17.20 1.10 -9.78
CA PRO A 87 16.64 2.38 -9.34
C PRO A 87 15.23 2.72 -9.86
N ARG A 88 14.82 2.20 -11.03
CA ARG A 88 13.49 2.45 -11.61
C ARG A 88 12.42 1.42 -11.20
N LEU A 89 12.82 0.36 -10.49
CA LEU A 89 11.94 -0.73 -10.03
C LEU A 89 11.71 -0.62 -8.51
N HIS A 90 11.30 0.56 -8.05
CA HIS A 90 11.07 0.89 -6.64
C HIS A 90 9.59 0.85 -6.22
N PHE A 91 8.78 0.06 -6.93
CA PHE A 91 7.34 -0.08 -6.66
C PHE A 91 7.07 -1.33 -5.82
N PHE A 92 6.70 -1.12 -4.56
CA PHE A 92 6.39 -2.19 -3.62
C PHE A 92 4.90 -2.53 -3.65
N VAL A 93 4.60 -3.82 -3.62
CA VAL A 93 3.25 -4.34 -3.44
C VAL A 93 3.14 -4.84 -1.99
N PRO A 94 2.46 -4.10 -1.09
CA PRO A 94 2.32 -4.52 0.30
C PRO A 94 1.32 -5.67 0.43
N GLY A 95 1.64 -6.62 1.30
CA GLY A 95 0.76 -7.72 1.69
C GLY A 95 0.57 -7.73 3.20
N PHE A 96 -0.64 -8.02 3.66
CA PHE A 96 -0.97 -8.02 5.09
C PHE A 96 -1.78 -9.27 5.47
N ALA A 97 -1.31 -9.95 6.51
CA ALA A 97 -2.01 -11.02 7.20
C ALA A 97 -1.59 -11.00 8.68
N PRO A 98 -2.48 -11.39 9.61
CA PRO A 98 -3.85 -11.86 9.41
C PRO A 98 -4.86 -10.73 9.19
N LEU A 99 -5.91 -11.02 8.42
CA LEU A 99 -7.07 -10.14 8.27
C LEU A 99 -8.14 -10.55 9.30
N ALA A 100 -8.27 -9.77 10.37
CA ALA A 100 -9.30 -10.01 11.38
C ALA A 100 -10.54 -9.15 11.09
N SER A 101 -11.69 -9.80 11.05
CA SER A 101 -13.00 -9.13 11.09
C SER A 101 -13.13 -8.33 12.39
N ARG A 102 -13.69 -7.12 12.33
CA ARG A 102 -14.08 -6.35 13.53
C ARG A 102 -15.35 -6.90 14.18
N THR A 103 -15.53 -8.21 14.23
CA THR A 103 -16.63 -8.78 15.01
C THR A 103 -16.29 -8.63 16.49
N SER A 104 -16.75 -7.52 17.07
CA SER A 104 -17.18 -7.44 18.47
C SER A 104 -18.65 -7.10 18.50
#